data_AF-A0A9J6EFG2-F1
#
_entry.id   AF-A0A9J6EFG2-F1
#
_cell.length_a   1.000
_cell.length_b   1.000
_cell.length_c   1.000
_cell.angle_alpha   90.00
_cell.angle_beta   90.00
_cell.angle_gamma   90.00
#
_symmetry.space_group_name_H-M   'P 1'
#
loop_
_entity.id
_entity.type
_entity.pdbx_description
1 polymer ?
#
loop_
_entity_poly.entity_id
_entity_poly.type
_entity_poly.pdbx_seq_one_letter_code
_entity_poly.pdbx_strand_id
1 'polypeptide(L)'
;MDGARIMNAAAYLGLRSKDLLKGCDSVMMCISKGLSGPTGSLVAGSKDFIYKVTRARKCLGGGMRQAGIVAAAGLVALKTIVPRVHEDHANAQRLARGVRFQGNPYIGQDLTMVQTNMVVYEFRDTAKINCLPRVLRASQQGL
;
A
#
# COMPACT_ATOMS: atom_id res chain seq x y z
N MET A 1 8.66 7.07 -10.64
CA MET A 1 8.00 5.84 -10.15
C MET A 1 6.96 6.18 -9.09
N ASP A 2 5.74 5.65 -9.21
CA ASP A 2 4.79 5.63 -8.09
C ASP A 2 5.15 4.47 -7.15
N GLY A 3 5.71 4.80 -5.99
CA GLY A 3 6.12 3.87 -4.95
C GLY A 3 5.20 3.91 -3.73
N ALA A 4 3.90 4.19 -3.90
CA ALA A 4 2.93 4.27 -2.80
C ALA A 4 2.98 3.06 -1.83
N ARG A 5 3.39 1.88 -2.30
CA ARG A 5 3.61 0.67 -1.50
C ARG A 5 4.99 0.02 -1.74
N ILE A 6 6.01 0.81 -2.09
CA ILE A 6 7.34 0.28 -2.45
C ILE A 6 7.97 -0.62 -1.37
N MET A 7 7.72 -0.32 -0.09
CA MET A 7 8.24 -1.13 1.03
C MET A 7 7.60 -2.53 1.08
N ASN A 8 6.33 -2.66 0.67
CA ASN A 8 5.68 -3.97 0.54
C ASN A 8 6.30 -4.78 -0.61
N ALA A 9 6.52 -4.15 -1.76
CA ALA A 9 7.15 -4.81 -2.90
C ALA A 9 8.60 -5.25 -2.57
N ALA A 10 9.37 -4.38 -1.91
CA ALA A 10 10.73 -4.68 -1.46
C ALA A 10 10.77 -5.88 -0.52
N ALA A 11 9.87 -5.92 0.46
CA ALA A 11 9.76 -7.04 1.40
C ALA A 11 9.38 -8.35 0.71
N TYR A 12 8.41 -8.36 -0.20
CA TYR A 12 8.03 -9.57 -0.95
C TYR A 12 9.20 -10.12 -1.80
N LEU A 13 9.92 -9.23 -2.48
CA LEU A 13 11.04 -9.60 -3.35
C LEU A 13 12.35 -9.91 -2.59
N GLY A 14 12.40 -9.67 -1.28
CA GLY A 14 13.63 -9.80 -0.49
C GLY A 14 14.73 -8.80 -0.91
N LEU A 15 14.34 -7.66 -1.49
CA LEU A 15 15.25 -6.64 -1.99
C LEU A 15 15.21 -5.39 -1.14
N ARG A 16 16.25 -4.56 -1.21
CA ARG A 16 16.18 -3.21 -0.63
C ARG A 16 15.37 -2.33 -1.57
N SER A 17 14.60 -1.40 -1.02
CA SER A 17 13.78 -0.47 -1.82
C SER A 17 14.61 0.29 -2.86
N LYS A 18 15.86 0.67 -2.55
CA LYS A 18 16.77 1.31 -3.52
C LYS A 18 17.12 0.44 -4.74
N ASP A 19 17.11 -0.89 -4.60
CA ASP A 19 17.41 -1.79 -5.70
C ASP A 19 16.23 -1.86 -6.69
N LEU A 20 14.99 -1.69 -6.20
CA LEU A 20 13.79 -1.55 -7.04
C LEU A 20 13.71 -0.22 -7.79
N LEU A 21 14.48 0.78 -7.33
CA LEU A 21 14.50 2.13 -7.92
C LEU A 21 15.59 2.29 -8.98
N LYS A 22 16.37 1.25 -9.27
CA LYS A 22 17.34 1.30 -10.36
C LYS A 22 16.62 1.62 -11.68
N GLY A 23 17.13 2.61 -12.40
CA GLY A 23 16.52 3.09 -13.64
C GLY A 23 15.36 4.08 -13.46
N CYS A 24 15.04 4.50 -12.23
CA CYS A 24 14.06 5.55 -11.96
C CYS A 24 14.74 6.88 -11.62
N ASP A 25 14.38 7.97 -12.31
CA ASP A 25 14.90 9.31 -12.01
C ASP A 25 14.32 9.92 -10.73
N SER A 26 13.11 9.47 -10.37
CA SER A 26 12.38 9.95 -9.19
C SER A 26 11.39 8.90 -8.67
N VAL A 27 11.04 9.05 -7.40
CA VAL A 27 10.08 8.19 -6.70
C VAL A 27 9.19 9.01 -5.76
N MET A 28 7.93 8.59 -5.66
CA MET A 28 7.05 8.96 -4.56
C MET A 28 6.83 7.76 -3.64
N MET A 29 6.75 7.96 -2.33
CA MET A 29 6.38 6.93 -1.36
C MET A 29 5.34 7.47 -0.39
N CYS A 30 4.31 6.68 -0.07
CA CYS A 30 3.31 7.05 0.91
C CYS A 30 3.71 6.60 2.32
N ILE A 31 3.45 7.46 3.32
CA ILE A 31 3.59 7.11 4.73
C ILE A 31 2.23 6.69 5.30
N SER A 32 1.13 7.25 4.78
CA SER A 32 -0.23 7.05 5.28
C SER A 32 -0.99 5.83 4.72
N LYS A 33 -0.25 4.80 4.30
CA LYS A 33 -0.82 3.52 3.84
C LYS A 33 -0.38 2.40 4.78
N GLY A 34 0.25 1.34 4.27
CA GLY A 34 0.76 0.23 5.09
C GLY A 34 1.93 0.60 6.02
N LEU A 35 2.31 1.88 6.12
CA LEU A 35 3.29 2.36 7.10
C LEU A 35 2.61 3.07 8.29
N SER A 36 1.27 3.14 8.33
CA SER A 36 0.49 3.61 9.47
C SER A 36 0.74 5.07 9.90
N GLY A 37 1.33 5.89 9.03
CA GLY A 37 1.40 7.34 9.28
C GLY A 37 0.01 7.99 9.20
N PRO A 38 -0.27 9.04 9.98
CA PRO A 38 -1.58 9.69 9.96
C PRO A 38 -1.86 10.38 8.61
N THR A 39 -0.83 10.97 8.00
CA THR A 39 -0.88 11.59 6.67
C THR A 39 0.54 11.70 6.10
N GLY A 40 0.63 12.00 4.81
CA GLY A 40 1.89 12.38 4.17
C GLY A 40 2.46 11.37 3.18
N SER A 41 3.28 11.92 2.29
CA SER A 41 4.08 11.19 1.32
C SER A 41 5.44 11.87 1.18
N LEU A 42 6.42 11.12 0.68
CA LEU A 42 7.77 11.58 0.40
C LEU A 42 8.00 11.53 -1.10
N VAL A 43 8.75 12.50 -1.62
CA VAL A 43 9.22 12.53 -3.00
C VAL A 43 10.74 12.61 -2.96
N ALA A 44 11.41 11.76 -3.73
CA ALA A 44 12.86 11.74 -3.87
C ALA A 44 13.26 11.72 -5.35
N GLY A 45 14.42 12.31 -5.65
CA GLY A 45 14.98 12.42 -7.01
C GLY A 45 16.21 13.33 -6.97
N SER A 46 16.67 13.79 -8.14
CA SER A 46 17.80 14.72 -8.23
C SER A 46 17.52 16.06 -7.53
N LYS A 47 18.58 16.79 -7.18
CA LYS A 47 18.47 18.10 -6.51
C LYS A 47 17.64 19.09 -7.34
N ASP A 48 17.87 19.14 -8.65
CA ASP A 48 17.13 20.02 -9.57
C ASP A 48 15.65 19.63 -9.69
N PHE A 49 15.37 18.33 -9.64
CA PHE A 49 14.00 17.83 -9.60
C PHE A 49 13.31 18.25 -8.29
N ILE A 50 13.94 18.07 -7.14
CA ILE A 50 13.39 18.46 -5.84
C ILE A 50 13.18 19.98 -5.73
N TYR A 51 14.02 20.79 -6.37
CA TYR A 51 13.79 22.24 -6.48
C TYR A 51 12.46 22.54 -7.18
N LYS A 52 12.20 21.92 -8.35
CA LYS A 52 10.93 22.07 -9.07
C LYS A 52 9.74 21.56 -8.26
N VAL A 53 9.87 20.40 -7.62
CA VAL A 53 8.84 19.82 -6.74
C VAL A 53 8.51 20.75 -5.58
N THR A 54 9.50 21.39 -4.95
CA THR A 54 9.27 22.30 -3.83
C THR A 54 8.47 23.53 -4.25
N ARG A 55 8.75 24.07 -5.44
CA ARG A 55 7.97 25.17 -6.03
C ARG A 55 6.53 24.73 -6.31
N ALA A 56 6.35 23.60 -7.00
CA ALA A 56 5.03 23.05 -7.29
C ALA A 56 4.23 22.79 -6.00
N ARG A 57 4.85 22.19 -4.98
CA ARG A 57 4.24 21.97 -3.65
C ARG A 57 3.74 23.28 -3.04
N LYS A 58 4.47 24.39 -3.21
CA LYS A 58 4.03 25.68 -2.69
C LYS A 58 2.85 26.24 -3.48
N CYS A 59 2.89 26.18 -4.80
CA CYS A 59 1.81 26.62 -5.68
C CYS A 59 0.49 25.85 -5.44
N LEU A 60 0.59 24.54 -5.16
CA LEU A 60 -0.55 23.67 -4.89
C LEU A 60 -1.01 23.70 -3.42
N GLY A 61 -0.44 24.58 -2.58
CA GLY A 61 -0.86 24.74 -1.17
C GLY A 61 -0.28 23.72 -0.18
N GLY A 62 0.60 22.81 -0.61
CA GLY A 62 1.24 21.79 0.25
C GLY A 62 2.36 22.31 1.16
N GLY A 63 2.60 23.63 1.19
CA GLY A 63 3.63 24.27 2.01
C GLY A 63 3.21 24.47 3.47
N MET A 64 3.07 23.37 4.22
CA MET A 64 2.67 23.35 5.63
C MET A 64 3.71 24.02 6.56
N ARG A 65 3.24 24.61 7.67
CA ARG A 65 4.08 25.25 8.69
C ARG A 65 4.64 24.24 9.69
N GLN A 66 3.83 23.79 10.65
CA GLN A 66 4.23 22.82 11.70
C GLN A 66 4.23 21.36 11.19
N ALA A 67 4.81 21.11 10.01
CA ALA A 67 4.85 19.78 9.38
C ALA A 67 5.71 18.76 10.15
N GLY A 68 6.52 19.20 11.12
CA GLY A 68 7.39 18.36 11.93
C GLY A 68 6.64 17.26 12.68
N ILE A 69 5.40 17.51 13.12
CA ILE A 69 4.57 16.52 13.82
C ILE A 69 4.25 15.33 12.90
N VAL A 70 3.84 15.61 11.66
CA VAL A 70 3.55 14.59 10.64
C VAL A 70 4.85 13.89 10.22
N ALA A 71 5.93 14.64 10.03
CA ALA A 71 7.24 14.08 9.67
C ALA A 71 7.79 13.14 10.75
N ALA A 72 7.60 13.46 12.03
CA ALA A 72 8.00 12.61 13.15
C ALA A 72 7.26 11.25 13.13
N ALA A 73 5.95 11.26 12.89
CA ALA A 73 5.18 10.02 12.71
C ALA A 73 5.74 9.19 11.54
N GLY A 74 6.13 9.85 10.44
CA GLY A 74 6.79 9.19 9.32
C GLY A 74 8.14 8.56 9.66
N LEU A 75 8.96 9.24 10.46
CA LEU A 75 10.24 8.69 10.94
C LEU A 75 10.03 7.47 11.84
N VAL A 76 9.03 7.51 12.72
CA VAL A 76 8.65 6.34 13.54
C VAL A 76 8.21 5.19 12.64
N ALA A 77 7.29 5.45 11.71
CA ALA A 77 6.80 4.45 10.76
C ALA A 77 7.91 3.76 9.96
N LEU A 78 8.89 4.51 9.48
CA LEU A 78 10.05 3.96 8.75
C LEU A 78 10.93 3.05 9.62
N LYS A 79 11.01 3.32 10.93
CA LYS A 79 11.83 2.54 11.87
C LYS A 79 11.08 1.32 12.41
N THR A 80 9.79 1.43 12.68
CA THR A 80 9.03 0.42 13.45
C THR A 80 8.05 -0.39 12.60
N ILE A 81 7.49 0.18 11.53
CA ILE A 81 6.47 -0.48 10.71
C ILE A 81 7.08 -1.16 9.48
N VAL A 82 8.06 -0.53 8.81
CA VAL A 82 8.75 -1.13 7.66
C VAL A 82 9.24 -2.56 7.93
N PRO A 83 9.89 -2.88 9.08
CA PRO A 83 10.32 -4.25 9.34
C PRO A 83 9.16 -5.26 9.47
N ARG A 84 7.94 -4.78 9.72
CA ARG A 84 6.74 -5.57 10.04
C ARG A 84 5.78 -5.75 8.87
N VAL A 85 6.01 -5.10 7.72
CA VAL A 85 5.10 -5.19 6.56
C VAL A 85 4.88 -6.62 6.06
N HIS A 86 5.80 -7.55 6.35
CA HIS A 86 5.65 -8.96 6.04
C HIS A 86 4.51 -9.64 6.83
N GLU A 87 4.15 -9.11 8.02
CA GLU A 87 3.00 -9.58 8.80
C GLU A 87 1.70 -9.35 8.01
N ASP A 88 1.58 -8.21 7.33
CA ASP A 88 0.42 -7.92 6.47
C ASP A 88 0.35 -8.88 5.27
N HIS A 89 1.49 -9.29 4.72
CA HIS A 89 1.54 -10.26 3.61
C HIS A 89 1.08 -11.64 4.09
N ALA A 90 1.53 -12.05 5.28
CA ALA A 90 1.09 -13.29 5.90
C ALA A 90 -0.42 -13.30 6.17
N ASN A 91 -0.97 -12.17 6.62
CA ASN A 91 -2.40 -12.00 6.82
C ASN A 91 -3.19 -12.05 5.50
N ALA A 92 -2.72 -11.36 4.45
CA ALA A 92 -3.34 -11.43 3.13
C ALA A 92 -3.35 -12.86 2.56
N GLN A 93 -2.22 -13.56 2.67
CA GLN A 93 -2.09 -14.97 2.29
C GLN A 93 -3.03 -15.88 3.11
N ARG A 94 -3.14 -15.67 4.42
CA ARG A 94 -4.06 -16.40 5.29
C ARG A 94 -5.51 -16.18 4.88
N LEU A 95 -5.89 -14.93 4.60
CA LEU A 95 -7.23 -14.57 4.17
C LEU A 95 -7.58 -15.26 2.84
N ALA A 96 -6.69 -15.16 1.84
CA ALA A 96 -6.88 -15.78 0.53
C ALA A 96 -7.01 -17.32 0.63
N ARG A 97 -6.18 -17.96 1.47
CA ARG A 97 -6.29 -19.41 1.73
C ARG A 97 -7.59 -19.79 2.39
N GLY A 98 -8.07 -19.01 3.36
CA GLY A 98 -9.33 -19.27 4.06
C GLY A 98 -10.52 -19.33 3.10
N VAL A 99 -10.62 -18.36 2.19
CA VAL A 99 -11.69 -18.31 1.18
C VAL A 99 -11.65 -19.52 0.24
N ARG A 100 -10.45 -19.95 -0.18
CA ARG A 100 -10.27 -21.13 -1.03
C ARG A 100 -10.58 -22.44 -0.32
N PHE A 101 -10.16 -22.58 0.95
CA PHE A 101 -10.34 -23.81 1.74
C PHE A 101 -11.81 -24.16 1.99
N GLN A 102 -12.70 -23.15 2.00
CA GLN A 102 -14.13 -23.36 2.18
C GLN A 102 -14.86 -23.94 0.95
N GLY A 103 -14.13 -24.38 -0.08
CA GLY A 103 -14.72 -24.96 -1.29
C GLY A 103 -15.64 -24.00 -2.03
N ASN A 104 -15.42 -22.69 -1.86
CA ASN A 104 -16.32 -21.66 -2.37
C ASN A 104 -16.37 -21.71 -3.92
N PRO A 105 -17.50 -22.10 -4.52
CA PRO A 105 -17.59 -22.25 -5.98
C PRO A 105 -17.71 -20.90 -6.69
N TYR A 106 -17.95 -19.82 -5.94
CA TYR A 106 -18.27 -18.50 -6.46
C TYR A 106 -17.05 -17.58 -6.60
N ILE A 107 -15.98 -17.86 -5.85
CA ILE A 107 -14.78 -17.02 -5.81
C ILE A 107 -13.60 -17.79 -6.42
N GLY A 108 -13.05 -17.26 -7.50
CA GLY A 108 -11.75 -17.65 -8.03
C GLY A 108 -10.66 -17.01 -7.17
N GLN A 109 -9.81 -17.85 -6.55
CA GLN A 109 -8.65 -17.37 -5.81
C GLN A 109 -7.37 -18.07 -6.27
N ASP A 110 -6.53 -17.30 -6.97
CA ASP A 110 -5.13 -17.67 -7.22
C ASP A 110 -4.26 -17.11 -6.09
N LEU A 111 -3.50 -18.00 -5.43
CA LEU A 111 -2.63 -17.64 -4.31
C LEU A 111 -1.29 -17.06 -4.79
N THR A 112 -0.90 -17.30 -6.05
CA THR A 112 0.35 -16.78 -6.61
C THR A 112 0.27 -15.27 -6.89
N MET A 113 -0.95 -14.75 -7.09
CA MET A 113 -1.23 -13.33 -7.25
C MET A 113 -1.27 -12.55 -5.91
N VAL A 114 -1.26 -13.25 -4.77
CA VAL A 114 -1.29 -12.63 -3.43
C VAL A 114 0.14 -12.42 -2.92
N GLN A 115 0.83 -11.46 -3.51
CA GLN A 115 2.26 -11.26 -3.26
C GLN A 115 2.54 -10.37 -2.05
N THR A 116 1.68 -9.38 -1.79
CA THR A 116 1.88 -8.40 -0.71
C THR A 116 0.67 -8.37 0.22
N ASN A 117 0.26 -7.19 0.69
CA ASN A 117 -0.86 -7.02 1.62
C ASN A 117 -2.22 -6.84 0.93
N MET A 118 -2.35 -7.22 -0.35
CA MET A 118 -3.59 -7.09 -1.11
C MET A 118 -4.06 -8.45 -1.60
N VAL A 119 -5.35 -8.72 -1.41
CA VAL A 119 -6.05 -9.85 -1.99
C VAL A 119 -7.13 -9.30 -2.89
N VAL A 120 -7.09 -9.67 -4.17
CA VAL A 120 -8.15 -9.36 -5.12
C VAL A 120 -8.91 -10.64 -5.38
N TYR A 121 -10.22 -10.57 -5.21
CA TYR A 121 -11.13 -11.70 -5.44
C TYR A 121 -11.78 -11.57 -6.80
N GLU A 122 -11.77 -12.66 -7.55
CA GLU A 122 -12.53 -12.78 -8.79
C GLU A 122 -13.84 -13.52 -8.50
N PHE A 123 -14.97 -12.96 -8.92
CA PHE A 123 -16.28 -13.61 -8.80
C PHE A 123 -16.62 -14.30 -10.11
N ARG A 124 -16.79 -15.62 -10.08
CA ARG A 124 -16.94 -16.47 -11.29
C ARG A 124 -18.28 -16.29 -12.02
N ASP A 125 -19.32 -15.85 -11.31
CA ASP A 125 -20.64 -15.57 -11.89
C ASP A 125 -21.09 -14.18 -11.43
N THR A 126 -20.66 -13.14 -12.14
CA THR A 126 -21.01 -11.75 -11.84
C THR A 126 -22.49 -11.43 -12.10
N ALA A 127 -23.18 -12.23 -12.92
CA ALA A 127 -24.61 -12.07 -13.18
C ALA A 127 -25.48 -12.48 -11.97
N LYS A 128 -25.02 -13.43 -11.15
CA LYS A 128 -25.68 -13.84 -9.89
C LYS A 128 -25.09 -13.21 -8.63
N ILE A 129 -23.97 -12.49 -8.76
CA ILE A 129 -23.23 -11.95 -7.62
C ILE A 129 -23.21 -10.42 -7.70
N ASN A 130 -24.25 -9.80 -7.15
CA ASN A 130 -24.17 -8.38 -6.82
C ASN A 130 -23.21 -8.18 -5.63
N CYS A 131 -22.16 -7.38 -5.83
CA CYS A 131 -21.17 -7.06 -4.80
C CYS A 131 -21.74 -6.15 -3.72
N LEU A 132 -22.68 -5.26 -4.06
CA LEU A 132 -23.19 -4.23 -3.16
C LEU A 132 -23.90 -4.81 -1.92
N PRO A 133 -24.84 -5.77 -2.02
CA PRO A 133 -25.46 -6.39 -0.84
C PRO A 133 -24.45 -7.10 0.08
N ARG A 134 -23.35 -7.62 -0.47
CA ARG A 134 -22.32 -8.30 0.31
C ARG A 134 -21.43 -7.32 1.07
N VAL A 135 -21.01 -6.23 0.40
CA VAL A 135 -20.29 -5.13 1.05
C VAL A 135 -21.14 -4.53 2.17
N LEU A 136 -22.44 -4.33 1.95
CA LEU A 136 -23.35 -3.83 2.98
C LEU A 136 -23.48 -4.78 4.17
N ARG A 137 -23.60 -6.10 3.93
CA ARG A 137 -23.64 -7.10 5.02
C ARG A 137 -22.32 -7.16 5.79
N ALA A 138 -21.19 -7.13 5.10
CA ALA A 138 -19.87 -7.11 5.73
C ALA A 138 -19.74 -5.86 6.63
N SER A 139 -20.13 -4.69 6.11
CA SER A 139 -20.14 -3.44 6.86
C SER A 139 -21.04 -3.50 8.11
N GLN A 140 -22.24 -4.10 8.02
CA GLN A 140 -23.12 -4.32 9.17
C GLN A 140 -22.52 -5.25 10.24
N GLN A 141 -21.57 -6.10 9.86
CA GLN A 141 -20.85 -7.01 10.74
C GLN A 141 -19.52 -6.42 11.26
N GLY A 142 -19.19 -5.17 10.90
CA GLY A 142 -17.96 -4.51 11.30
C GLY A 142 -16.71 -4.96 10.53
N LEU A 143 -16.90 -5.51 9.32
CA LEU A 143 -15.83 -5.86 8.37
C LEU A 143 -15.63 -4.79 7.30
#